data_AF-W1V0B7-F1
#
_entry.id   AF-W1V0B7-F1
#
_cell.length_a   1.000
_cell.length_b   1.000
_cell.length_c   1.000
_cell.angle_alpha   90.00
_cell.angle_beta   90.00
_cell.angle_gamma   90.00
#
_symmetry.space_group_name_H-M   'P 1'
#
loop_
_entity.id
_entity.type
_entity.pdbx_description
1 polymer ?
#
loop_
_entity_poly.entity_id
_entity_poly.type
_entity_poly.pdbx_seq_one_letter_code
_entity_poly.pdbx_strand_id
1 'polypeptide(L)'
;MSWLESIGRVVINGLSQMGSATLLVWQTIKQLKMINLWHVFQQMAHLGVDSLPIISLTLLFAGAVMTLQITDVLITYGAQSTVGGLMAVAMG
;
A
#
# COMPACT_ATOMS: atom_id res chain seq x y z
N MET A 1 -28.44 31.08 4.83
CA MET A 1 -28.99 29.71 4.74
C MET A 1 -28.45 28.87 3.58
N SER A 2 -27.81 29.46 2.55
CA SER A 2 -27.20 28.74 1.41
C SER A 2 -25.97 27.89 1.77
N TRP A 3 -25.21 28.29 2.80
CA TRP A 3 -24.02 27.57 3.24
C TRP A 3 -24.34 26.17 3.76
N LEU A 4 -25.34 26.05 4.64
CA LEU A 4 -25.74 24.76 5.23
C LEU A 4 -26.29 23.81 4.17
N GLU A 5 -27.01 24.34 3.18
CA GLU A 5 -27.51 23.56 2.05
C GLU A 5 -26.38 23.03 1.15
N SER A 6 -25.33 23.83 0.93
CA SER A 6 -24.14 23.39 0.19
C SER A 6 -23.41 22.27 0.91
N ILE A 7 -23.26 22.34 2.24
CA ILE A 7 -22.66 21.27 3.04
C ILE A 7 -23.53 20.01 2.97
N GLY A 8 -24.84 20.15 3.17
CA GLY A 8 -25.78 19.02 3.09
C GLY A 8 -25.69 18.29 1.74
N ARG A 9 -25.61 19.04 0.63
CA ARG A 9 -25.47 18.48 -0.72
C ARG A 9 -24.16 17.72 -0.91
N VAL A 10 -23.04 18.27 -0.43
CA VAL A 10 -21.71 17.60 -0.53
C VAL A 10 -21.69 16.31 0.30
N VAL A 11 -22.23 16.35 1.52
CA VAL A 11 -22.28 15.19 2.41
C VAL A 11 -23.16 14.10 1.81
N ILE A 12 -24.38 14.43 1.35
CA ILE A 12 -25.30 13.46 0.72
C ILE A 12 -24.68 12.86 -0.54
N ASN A 13 -24.03 13.67 -1.38
CA ASN A 13 -23.34 13.18 -2.57
C ASN A 13 -22.15 12.28 -2.21
N GLY A 14 -21.39 12.61 -1.17
CA GLY A 14 -20.29 11.78 -0.69
C GLY A 14 -20.78 10.42 -0.18
N LEU A 15 -21.80 10.41 0.67
CA LEU A 15 -22.44 9.19 1.16
C LEU A 15 -23.04 8.35 0.03
N SER A 16 -23.65 8.98 -0.98
CA SER A 16 -24.19 8.28 -2.15
C SER A 16 -23.08 7.60 -2.96
N GLN A 17 -21.97 8.30 -3.22
CA GLN A 17 -20.81 7.72 -3.93
C GLN A 17 -20.18 6.58 -3.14
N MET A 18 -20.06 6.71 -1.82
CA MET A 18 -19.57 5.63 -0.96
C MET A 18 -20.53 4.42 -0.96
N GLY A 19 -21.84 4.66 -0.93
CA GLY A 19 -22.84 3.61 -1.05
C GLY A 19 -22.73 2.84 -2.38
N SER A 20 -22.60 3.57 -3.50
CA SER A 20 -22.38 2.97 -4.82
C SER A 20 -21.07 2.17 -4.89
N ALA A 21 -19.97 2.71 -4.37
CA ALA A 21 -18.70 2.00 -4.30
C ALA A 21 -18.79 0.71 -3.46
N THR A 22 -19.49 0.77 -2.32
CA THR A 22 -19.71 -0.38 -1.44
C THR A 22 -20.52 -1.48 -2.14
N LEU A 23 -21.57 -1.09 -2.88
CA LEU A 23 -22.37 -2.04 -3.66
C LEU A 23 -21.56 -2.69 -4.78
N LEU A 24 -20.71 -1.93 -5.47
CA LEU A 24 -19.80 -2.47 -6.50
C LEU A 24 -18.83 -3.48 -5.89
N VAL A 25 -18.19 -3.16 -4.77
CA VAL A 25 -17.29 -4.09 -4.06
C VAL A 25 -18.04 -5.37 -3.68
N TRP A 26 -19.25 -5.25 -3.14
CA TRP A 26 -20.08 -6.40 -2.77
C TRP A 26 -20.44 -7.29 -3.97
N GLN A 27 -20.79 -6.70 -5.11
CA GLN A 27 -21.07 -7.42 -6.35
C GLN A 27 -19.82 -8.13 -6.88
N THR A 28 -18.66 -7.47 -6.87
CA THR A 28 -17.38 -8.05 -7.27
C THR A 28 -17.00 -9.26 -6.40
N ILE A 29 -17.18 -9.15 -5.07
CA ILE A 29 -16.94 -10.27 -4.14
C ILE A 29 -17.89 -11.45 -4.42
N LYS A 30 -19.15 -11.21 -4.76
CA LYS A 30 -20.07 -12.29 -5.15
C LYS A 30 -19.66 -12.98 -6.45
N GLN A 31 -19.11 -12.23 -7.41
CA GLN A 31 -18.62 -12.76 -8.69
C GLN A 31 -17.28 -13.49 -8.57
N LEU A 32 -16.55 -13.31 -7.46
CA LEU A 32 -15.28 -13.97 -7.14
C LEU A 32 -15.37 -15.52 -7.21
N LYS A 33 -16.57 -16.11 -7.04
CA LYS A 33 -16.79 -17.57 -7.10
C LYS A 33 -16.59 -18.19 -8.50
N MET A 34 -16.58 -17.40 -9.57
CA MET A 34 -16.31 -17.85 -10.95
C MET A 34 -14.95 -17.37 -11.48
N ILE A 35 -13.94 -17.26 -10.61
CA ILE A 35 -12.62 -16.80 -11.04
C ILE A 35 -11.91 -17.84 -11.92
N ASN A 36 -11.47 -17.38 -13.09
CA ASN A 36 -10.46 -18.07 -13.90
C ASN A 36 -9.06 -17.67 -13.39
N LEU A 37 -8.38 -18.60 -12.72
CA LEU A 37 -7.03 -18.39 -12.17
C LEU A 37 -6.01 -17.89 -13.20
N TRP A 38 -6.19 -18.27 -14.47
CA TRP A 38 -5.34 -17.82 -15.57
C TRP A 38 -5.42 -16.32 -15.83
N HIS A 39 -6.63 -15.75 -15.82
CA HIS A 39 -6.81 -14.30 -16.00
C HIS A 39 -6.32 -13.51 -14.79
N VAL A 40 -6.48 -14.05 -13.57
CA VAL A 40 -5.93 -13.44 -12.36
C VAL A 40 -4.41 -13.42 -12.42
N PHE A 41 -3.76 -14.51 -12.83
CA PHE A 41 -2.30 -14.54 -12.96
C PHE A 41 -1.80 -13.54 -14.01
N GLN A 42 -2.48 -13.43 -15.16
CA GLN A 42 -2.14 -12.43 -16.17
C GLN A 42 -2.30 -10.98 -15.66
N GLN A 43 -3.39 -10.69 -14.92
CA GLN A 43 -3.59 -9.36 -14.33
C GLN A 43 -2.57 -9.05 -13.23
N MET A 44 -2.24 -10.03 -12.39
CA MET A 44 -1.20 -9.90 -11.36
C MET A 44 0.18 -9.69 -11.99
N ALA A 45 0.51 -10.40 -13.07
CA ALA A 45 1.77 -10.23 -13.78
C ALA A 45 1.86 -8.84 -14.39
N HIS A 46 0.80 -8.33 -15.03
CA HIS A 46 0.82 -7.00 -15.63
C HIS A 46 0.92 -5.89 -14.58
N LEU A 47 0.03 -5.87 -13.58
CA LEU A 47 0.03 -4.85 -12.52
C LEU A 47 1.29 -4.93 -11.64
N GLY A 48 1.74 -6.14 -11.34
CA GLY A 48 2.91 -6.41 -10.52
C GLY A 48 4.19 -5.98 -11.21
N VAL A 49 4.42 -6.43 -12.46
CA VAL A 49 5.65 -6.12 -13.20
C VAL A 49 5.78 -4.63 -13.49
N ASP A 50 4.68 -3.94 -13.81
CA ASP A 50 4.69 -2.50 -14.05
C ASP A 50 5.09 -1.71 -12.78
N SER A 51 4.83 -2.27 -11.60
CA SER A 51 5.17 -1.66 -10.30
C SER A 51 6.56 -2.07 -9.77
N LEU A 52 7.18 -3.13 -10.31
CA LEU A 52 8.47 -3.63 -9.81
C LEU A 52 9.61 -2.60 -9.86
N PRO A 53 9.82 -1.84 -10.96
CA PRO A 53 10.93 -0.89 -11.04
C PRO A 53 10.84 0.22 -9.99
N ILE A 54 9.64 0.77 -9.79
CA ILE A 54 9.44 1.86 -8.83
C ILE A 54 9.56 1.37 -7.39
N ILE A 55 9.01 0.19 -7.07
CA ILE A 55 9.12 -0.40 -5.73
C ILE A 55 10.57 -0.78 -5.43
N SER A 56 11.28 -1.40 -6.37
CA SER A 56 12.69 -1.76 -6.20
C SER A 56 13.58 -0.56 -5.94
N LEU A 57 13.40 0.52 -6.72
CA LEU A 57 14.15 1.75 -6.55
C LEU A 57 13.86 2.40 -5.19
N THR A 58 12.59 2.43 -4.79
CA THR A 58 12.17 2.96 -3.49
C THR A 58 12.75 2.13 -2.34
N LEU A 59 12.71 0.80 -2.45
CA LEU A 59 13.24 -0.12 -1.44
C LEU A 59 14.76 0.03 -1.29
N LEU A 60 15.47 0.22 -2.40
CA LEU A 60 16.92 0.45 -2.39
C LEU A 60 17.25 1.73 -1.61
N PHE A 61 16.59 2.84 -1.93
CA PHE A 61 16.86 4.11 -1.25
C PHE A 61 16.42 4.10 0.22
N ALA A 62 15.22 3.59 0.51
CA ALA A 62 14.73 3.49 1.88
C ALA A 62 15.61 2.57 2.73
N GLY A 63 16.02 1.43 2.19
CA GLY A 63 16.90 0.47 2.85
C GLY A 63 18.31 1.03 3.11
N ALA A 64 18.88 1.74 2.14
CA ALA A 64 20.18 2.40 2.30
C ALA A 64 20.12 3.50 3.38
N VAL A 65 19.10 4.36 3.34
CA VAL A 65 18.92 5.45 4.31
C VAL A 65 18.72 4.91 5.72
N MET A 66 17.88 3.90 5.91
CA MET A 66 17.65 3.30 7.21
C MET A 66 18.89 2.57 7.75
N THR A 67 19.68 1.91 6.89
CA THR A 67 20.92 1.24 7.32
C THR A 67 21.93 2.25 7.87
N LEU A 68 22.08 3.42 7.23
CA LEU A 68 22.94 4.49 7.74
C LEU A 68 22.46 4.99 9.11
N GLN A 69 21.16 5.26 9.26
CA GLN A 69 20.58 5.72 10.52
C GLN A 69 20.76 4.69 11.66
N ILE A 70 20.50 3.41 11.38
CA ILE A 70 20.64 2.33 12.37
C ILE A 70 22.10 2.11 12.73
N THR A 71 23.03 2.23 11.77
CA THR A 71 24.46 2.06 12.02
C THR A 71 24.98 3.11 12.99
N ASP A 72 24.61 4.39 12.83
CA ASP A 72 25.02 5.46 13.75
C ASP A 72 24.53 5.20 15.19
N VAL A 73 23.30 4.72 15.32
CA VAL A 73 22.73 4.31 16.62
C VAL A 73 23.48 3.11 17.19
N LEU A 74 23.70 2.06 16.40
CA LEU A 74 24.36 0.84 16.87
C LEU A 74 25.84 1.04 17.18
N ILE A 75 26.54 1.97 16.51
CA ILE A 75 27.90 2.39 16.87
C ILE A 75 27.90 3.04 18.25
N THR A 76 26.94 3.91 18.53
CA THR A 76 26.79 4.57 19.84
C THR A 76 26.59 3.56 20.97
N TYR A 77 25.94 2.43 20.70
CA TYR A 77 25.71 1.33 21.66
C TYR A 77 26.71 0.17 21.54
N GLY A 78 27.74 0.26 20.68
CA GLY A 78 28.75 -0.79 20.49
C GLY A 78 28.27 -2.09 19.83
N ALA A 79 27.10 -2.07 19.17
CA ALA A 79 26.40 -3.24 18.61
C ALA A 79 26.37 -3.27 17.07
N GLN A 80 27.36 -2.69 16.38
CA GLN A 80 27.38 -2.54 14.92
C GLN A 80 27.26 -3.86 14.14
N SER A 81 27.68 -5.00 14.69
CA SER A 81 27.57 -6.30 13.98
C SER A 81 26.13 -6.76 13.76
N THR A 82 25.17 -6.20 14.49
CA THR A 82 23.75 -6.61 14.48
C THR A 82 22.90 -5.79 13.50
N VAL A 83 23.48 -4.79 12.81
CA VAL A 83 22.76 -3.89 11.89
C VAL A 83 22.00 -4.68 10.82
N GLY A 84 22.65 -5.66 10.19
CA GLY A 84 22.04 -6.46 9.12
C GLY A 84 20.87 -7.32 9.61
N GLY A 85 20.99 -7.91 10.81
CA GLY A 85 19.92 -8.71 11.42
C GLY A 85 18.72 -7.84 11.82
N LEU A 86 18.98 -6.66 12.37
CA LEU A 86 17.93 -5.70 12.72
C LEU A 86 17.20 -5.19 11.48
N MET A 87 17.92 -4.97 10.38
CA MET A 87 17.32 -4.54 9.12
C MET A 87 16.45 -5.62 8.47
N ALA A 88 16.90 -6.87 8.51
CA ALA A 88 16.13 -8.00 8.00
C ALA A 88 14.80 -8.17 8.75
N VAL A 89 14.75 -7.88 10.04
CA VAL A 89 13.52 -7.91 10.85
C VAL A 89 12.65 -6.67 10.63
N ALA A 90 13.25 -5.51 10.37
CA ALA A 90 12.51 -4.27 10.19
C ALA A 90 11.87 -4.12 8.80
N MET A 91 12.46 -4.73 7.77
CA MET A 91 12.01 -4.60 6.37
C MET A 91 11.48 -5.90 5.73
N GLY A 92 11.64 -7.05 6.39
CA GLY A 92 11.09 -8.35 5.96
C GLY A 92 9.70 -8.59 6.52
#